data_AF-A0A658NM39-F1
#
_entry.id   AF-A0A658NM39-F1
#
_cell.length_a   1.000
_cell.length_b   1.000
_cell.length_c   1.000
_cell.angle_alpha   90.00
_cell.angle_beta   90.00
_cell.angle_gamma   90.00
#
_symmetry.space_group_name_H-M   'P 1'
#
loop_
_entity.id
_entity.type
_entity.pdbx_description
1 polymer ?
#
loop_
_entity_poly.entity_id
_entity_poly.type
_entity_poly.pdbx_seq_one_letter_code
_entity_poly.pdbx_strand_id
1 'polypeptide(L)'
;VAYLNEELGMPVRMCTGEGGCPPRLLRSRFLKYVILQIASGYFGWDEIIHAIPQMKEDPCAIEIKYGQGAKPGEGGHLPGSKVTDMVAQARHCKPGIALISPSNHHDIYSIEDLCQIITELKTANPGARISVK
;
A
#
# COMPACT_ATOMS: atom_id res chain seq x y z
N VAL A 1 13.09 -11.42 -11.16
CA VAL A 1 13.80 -10.79 -10.01
C VAL A 1 13.50 -11.52 -8.71
N ALA A 2 12.24 -11.62 -8.25
CA ALA A 2 11.93 -12.34 -7.00
C ALA A 2 12.45 -13.79 -6.96
N TYR A 3 12.18 -14.58 -8.01
CA TYR A 3 12.71 -15.95 -8.16
C TYR A 3 14.24 -16.03 -8.03
N LEU A 4 14.96 -15.17 -8.76
CA LEU A 4 16.43 -15.13 -8.73
C LEU A 4 16.97 -14.74 -7.36
N ASN A 5 16.30 -13.84 -6.63
CA ASN A 5 16.68 -13.48 -5.28
C ASN A 5 16.52 -14.67 -4.32
N GLU A 6 15.47 -15.50 -4.49
CA GLU A 6 15.31 -16.73 -3.69
C GLU A 6 16.43 -17.74 -3.99
N GLU A 7 16.79 -17.95 -5.26
CA GLU A 7 17.91 -18.85 -5.64
C GLU A 7 19.24 -18.43 -5.02
N LEU A 8 19.47 -17.12 -4.87
CA LEU A 8 20.67 -16.55 -4.28
C LEU A 8 20.60 -16.39 -2.75
N GLY A 9 19.53 -16.84 -2.10
CA GLY A 9 19.34 -16.69 -0.66
C GLY A 9 19.19 -15.23 -0.20
N MET A 10 18.87 -14.31 -1.11
CA MET A 10 18.67 -12.91 -0.82
C MET A 10 17.24 -12.65 -0.31
N PRO A 11 17.04 -11.75 0.66
CA PRO A 11 15.71 -11.40 1.13
C PRO A 11 14.82 -10.86 -0.01
N VAL A 12 13.64 -11.45 -0.16
CA VAL A 12 12.63 -10.98 -1.10
C VAL A 12 11.58 -10.15 -0.37
N ARG A 13 11.39 -8.92 -0.84
CA ARG A 13 10.30 -8.04 -0.42
C ARG A 13 9.61 -7.49 -1.66
N MET A 14 8.28 -7.49 -1.64
CA MET A 14 7.44 -6.98 -2.74
C MET A 14 6.59 -5.85 -2.20
N CYS A 15 6.47 -4.73 -2.89
CA CYS A 15 5.55 -3.65 -2.50
C CYS A 15 4.27 -3.73 -3.32
N THR A 16 3.11 -3.55 -2.69
CA THR A 16 1.80 -3.56 -3.39
C THR A 16 1.66 -2.40 -4.38
N GLY A 17 2.41 -1.32 -4.15
CA GLY A 17 2.11 -0.03 -4.74
C GLY A 17 0.80 0.55 -4.19
N GLU A 18 0.32 1.61 -4.85
CA GLU A 18 -0.79 2.46 -4.40
C GLU A 18 -2.19 1.91 -4.76
N GLY A 19 -2.25 0.66 -5.24
CA GLY A 19 -3.44 0.11 -5.90
C GLY A 19 -4.29 -0.83 -5.07
N GLY A 20 -3.99 -0.97 -3.78
CA GLY A 20 -4.58 -1.97 -2.91
C GLY A 20 -3.88 -3.33 -2.97
N CYS A 21 -4.43 -4.29 -2.24
CA CYS A 21 -3.91 -5.66 -2.15
C CYS A 21 -5.05 -6.67 -2.32
N PRO A 22 -4.90 -7.72 -3.14
CA PRO A 22 -5.95 -8.72 -3.29
C PRO A 22 -6.28 -9.41 -1.95
N PRO A 23 -7.57 -9.61 -1.62
CA PRO A 23 -7.99 -10.21 -0.35
C PRO A 23 -7.36 -11.59 -0.08
N ARG A 24 -7.15 -12.37 -1.15
CA ARG A 24 -6.50 -13.69 -1.07
C ARG A 24 -5.06 -13.60 -0.57
N LEU A 25 -4.33 -12.55 -0.93
CA LEU A 25 -2.93 -12.34 -0.50
C LEU A 25 -2.89 -11.91 0.97
N LEU A 26 -3.79 -11.02 1.38
CA LEU A 26 -3.92 -10.55 2.78
C LEU A 26 -4.20 -11.71 3.76
N ARG A 27 -4.94 -12.73 3.33
CA ARG A 27 -5.26 -13.92 4.13
C ARG A 27 -4.24 -15.07 3.98
N SER A 28 -3.09 -14.81 3.34
CA SER A 28 -2.10 -15.84 3.02
C SER A 28 -0.87 -15.78 3.92
N ARG A 29 -0.19 -16.92 4.07
CA ARG A 29 1.12 -17.02 4.73
C ARG A 29 2.26 -16.27 4.01
N PHE A 30 1.99 -15.75 2.80
CA PHE A 30 2.96 -15.04 1.99
C PHE A 30 2.92 -13.52 2.23
N LEU A 31 1.97 -13.02 3.03
CA LEU A 31 1.88 -11.61 3.38
C LEU A 31 3.16 -11.08 4.03
N LYS A 32 3.89 -11.93 4.75
CA LYS A 32 5.20 -11.63 5.35
C LYS A 32 6.30 -11.15 4.39
N TYR A 33 6.13 -11.34 3.07
CA TYR A 33 7.04 -10.84 2.04
C TYR A 33 6.59 -9.50 1.45
N VAL A 34 5.42 -9.00 1.83
CA VAL A 34 4.73 -7.89 1.18
C VAL A 34 4.82 -6.65 2.04
N ILE A 35 5.16 -5.53 1.41
CA ILE A 35 5.09 -4.17 1.95
C ILE A 35 3.76 -3.60 1.47
N LEU A 36 2.89 -3.25 2.41
CA LEU A 36 1.62 -2.57 2.10
C LEU A 36 1.88 -1.07 2.02
N GLN A 37 1.53 -0.43 0.91
CA GLN A 37 1.77 1.00 0.72
C GLN A 37 0.53 1.84 1.00
N ILE A 38 0.68 2.85 1.85
CA ILE A 38 -0.28 3.94 2.06
C ILE A 38 0.11 5.09 1.14
N ALA A 39 -0.78 5.49 0.25
CA ALA A 39 -0.60 6.63 -0.64
C ALA A 39 -1.82 7.54 -0.57
N SER A 40 -1.72 8.76 -1.07
CA SER A 40 -2.72 9.83 -0.91
C SER A 40 -4.14 9.48 -1.39
N GLY A 41 -4.29 8.53 -2.30
CA GLY A 41 -5.59 8.05 -2.77
C GLY A 41 -6.25 6.98 -1.89
N TYR A 42 -5.53 6.42 -0.92
CA TYR A 42 -5.98 5.35 -0.01
C TYR A 42 -6.65 4.13 -0.68
N PHE A 43 -6.41 3.91 -1.97
CA PHE A 43 -7.09 2.85 -2.72
C PHE A 43 -6.84 1.46 -2.12
N GLY A 44 -7.93 0.76 -1.83
CA GLY A 44 -7.91 -0.61 -1.29
C GLY A 44 -7.62 -0.71 0.21
N TRP A 45 -7.46 0.40 0.93
CA TRP A 45 -7.20 0.37 2.38
C TRP A 45 -8.39 -0.12 3.20
N ASP A 46 -9.64 0.10 2.74
CA ASP A 46 -10.81 -0.47 3.40
C ASP A 46 -10.72 -2.01 3.45
N GLU A 47 -10.38 -2.64 2.32
CA GLU A 47 -10.25 -4.11 2.26
C GLU A 47 -9.07 -4.59 3.12
N ILE A 48 -7.95 -3.84 3.14
CA ILE A 48 -6.81 -4.15 4.01
C ILE A 48 -7.23 -4.14 5.47
N ILE A 49 -7.92 -3.08 5.92
CA ILE A 49 -8.38 -2.92 7.30
C ILE A 49 -9.36 -4.04 7.66
N HIS A 50 -10.35 -4.32 6.80
CA HIS A 50 -11.31 -5.40 7.02
C HIS A 50 -10.67 -6.80 7.05
N ALA A 51 -9.53 -6.98 6.37
CA ALA A 51 -8.82 -8.25 6.36
C ALA A 51 -7.96 -8.47 7.62
N ILE A 52 -7.62 -7.43 8.40
CA ILE A 52 -6.72 -7.54 9.58
C ILE A 52 -7.08 -8.71 10.50
N PRO A 53 -8.34 -8.91 10.93
CA PRO A 53 -8.70 -10.02 11.84
C PRO A 53 -8.51 -11.42 11.23
N GLN A 54 -8.34 -11.50 9.92
CA GLN A 54 -8.27 -12.72 9.13
C GLN A 54 -6.85 -12.94 8.55
N MET A 55 -5.92 -12.02 8.79
CA MET A 55 -4.53 -12.15 8.37
C MET A 55 -3.87 -13.28 9.14
N LYS A 56 -3.12 -14.12 8.42
CA LYS A 56 -2.37 -15.25 9.02
C LYS A 56 -0.95 -14.86 9.44
N GLU A 57 -0.43 -13.81 8.84
CA GLU A 57 0.93 -13.30 9.02
C GLU A 57 0.86 -11.78 8.90
N ASP A 58 1.72 -11.07 9.62
CA ASP A 58 1.88 -9.63 9.44
C ASP A 58 2.58 -9.31 8.11
N PRO A 59 2.30 -8.15 7.50
CA PRO A 59 3.06 -7.68 6.35
C PRO A 59 4.53 -7.41 6.75
N CYS A 60 5.43 -7.49 5.76
CA CYS A 60 6.85 -7.22 5.96
C CYS A 60 7.12 -5.81 6.52
N ALA A 61 6.36 -4.84 6.01
CA ALA A 61 6.39 -3.44 6.42
C ALA A 61 5.13 -2.72 5.92
N ILE A 62 4.91 -1.52 6.44
CA ILE A 62 3.97 -0.55 5.91
C ILE A 62 4.78 0.62 5.36
N GLU A 63 4.52 1.05 4.13
CA GLU A 63 5.22 2.16 3.49
C GLU A 63 4.29 3.35 3.29
N ILE A 64 4.59 4.47 3.93
CA ILE A 64 3.90 5.75 3.71
C ILE A 64 4.56 6.43 2.52
N LYS A 65 3.88 6.47 1.37
CA LYS A 65 4.36 7.12 0.16
C LYS A 65 4.04 8.61 0.21
N TYR A 66 5.02 9.43 0.56
CA TYR A 66 4.93 10.89 0.48
C TYR A 66 5.18 11.40 -0.94
N GLY A 67 6.10 10.75 -1.68
CA GLY A 67 6.45 11.18 -3.04
C GLY A 67 6.89 10.05 -3.97
N GLN A 68 7.18 10.41 -5.22
CA GLN A 68 7.86 9.53 -6.17
C GLN A 68 8.77 10.32 -7.11
N GLY A 69 9.92 9.75 -7.45
CA GLY A 69 10.92 10.43 -8.28
C GLY A 69 10.47 10.74 -9.71
N ALA A 70 9.52 9.97 -10.27
CA ALA A 70 9.06 10.19 -11.65
C ALA A 70 8.19 11.45 -11.82
N LYS A 71 7.50 11.88 -10.74
CA LYS A 71 6.66 13.08 -10.72
C LYS A 71 6.52 13.60 -9.27
N PRO A 72 7.55 14.28 -8.76
CA PRO A 72 7.50 14.88 -7.43
C PRO A 72 6.38 15.92 -7.36
N GLY A 73 5.61 15.92 -6.26
CA GLY A 73 4.51 16.88 -6.06
C GLY A 73 3.18 16.54 -6.75
N GLU A 74 3.08 15.39 -7.43
CA GLU A 74 1.85 14.89 -8.02
C GLU A 74 1.42 13.54 -7.44
N GLY A 75 0.11 13.31 -7.38
CA GLY A 75 -0.46 12.02 -6.98
C GLY A 75 -0.39 10.95 -8.07
N GLY A 76 -0.67 9.70 -7.72
CA GLY A 76 -0.80 8.60 -8.67
C GLY A 76 -1.83 8.88 -9.78
N HIS A 77 -1.59 8.39 -10.99
CA HIS A 77 -2.55 8.47 -12.09
C HIS A 77 -2.67 7.11 -12.78
N LEU A 78 -3.87 6.54 -12.79
CA LEU A 78 -4.23 5.37 -13.55
C LEU A 78 -5.29 5.74 -14.60
N PRO A 79 -4.97 5.69 -15.91
CA PRO A 79 -5.95 5.98 -16.96
C PRO A 79 -7.14 5.02 -16.90
N GLY A 80 -8.35 5.55 -17.17
CA GLY A 80 -9.59 4.77 -17.08
C GLY A 80 -9.62 3.52 -17.96
N SER A 81 -8.97 3.55 -19.13
CA SER A 81 -8.81 2.39 -20.01
C SER A 81 -8.04 1.22 -19.38
N LYS A 82 -7.30 1.46 -18.28
CA LYS A 82 -6.60 0.44 -17.50
C LYS A 82 -7.36 0.02 -16.23
N VAL A 83 -8.49 0.66 -15.94
CA VAL A 83 -9.33 0.34 -14.79
C VAL A 83 -10.34 -0.73 -15.20
N THR A 84 -9.85 -1.96 -15.25
CA THR A 84 -10.67 -3.16 -15.48
C THR A 84 -11.55 -3.44 -14.25
N ASP A 85 -12.52 -4.35 -14.37
CA ASP A 85 -13.38 -4.74 -13.25
C ASP A 85 -12.58 -5.22 -12.03
N MET A 86 -11.50 -5.97 -12.26
CA MET A 86 -10.61 -6.44 -11.20
C MET A 86 -9.89 -5.29 -10.49
N VAL A 87 -9.40 -4.30 -11.25
CA VAL A 87 -8.75 -3.12 -10.67
C VAL A 87 -9.76 -2.26 -9.92
N ALA A 88 -10.95 -2.09 -10.50
CA ALA A 88 -12.04 -1.35 -9.89
C ALA A 88 -12.46 -1.96 -8.55
N GLN A 89 -12.60 -3.29 -8.50
CA GLN A 89 -12.89 -4.02 -7.28
C GLN A 89 -11.78 -3.85 -6.23
N ALA A 90 -10.51 -4.02 -6.61
CA ALA A 90 -9.39 -3.89 -5.67
C ALA A 90 -9.23 -2.47 -5.10
N ARG A 91 -9.73 -1.46 -5.80
CA ARG A 91 -9.64 -0.04 -5.42
C ARG A 91 -10.97 0.56 -4.94
N HIS A 92 -12.03 -0.25 -4.84
CA HIS A 92 -13.39 0.19 -4.53
C HIS A 92 -13.87 1.37 -5.39
N CYS A 93 -13.67 1.30 -6.70
CA CYS A 93 -14.07 2.33 -7.65
C CYS A 93 -14.88 1.76 -8.83
N LYS A 94 -15.20 2.61 -9.83
CA LYS A 94 -15.96 2.21 -11.03
C LYS A 94 -15.03 1.83 -12.19
N PRO A 95 -15.30 0.72 -12.91
CA PRO A 95 -14.56 0.37 -14.13
C PRO A 95 -14.58 1.48 -15.17
N GLY A 96 -13.50 1.62 -15.93
CA GLY A 96 -13.39 2.59 -17.03
C GLY A 96 -13.17 4.04 -16.61
N ILE A 97 -13.24 4.37 -15.32
CA ILE A 97 -13.05 5.73 -14.80
C ILE A 97 -11.58 5.95 -14.44
N ALA A 98 -10.98 7.04 -14.91
CA ALA A 98 -9.61 7.39 -14.54
C ALA A 98 -9.49 7.66 -13.04
N LEU A 99 -8.42 7.16 -12.43
CA LEU A 99 -8.12 7.36 -11.01
C LEU A 99 -6.94 8.29 -10.87
N ILE A 100 -7.21 9.49 -10.38
CA ILE A 100 -6.20 10.51 -10.09
C ILE A 100 -6.20 10.69 -8.59
N SER A 101 -5.06 10.38 -7.96
CA SER A 101 -4.88 10.58 -6.53
C SER A 101 -4.53 12.04 -6.25
N PRO A 102 -4.89 12.58 -5.07
CA PRO A 102 -4.42 13.88 -4.62
C PRO A 102 -2.88 13.95 -4.59
N SER A 103 -2.30 15.14 -4.75
CA SER A 103 -0.84 15.32 -4.65
C SER A 103 -0.29 15.05 -3.25
N ASN A 104 -1.07 15.37 -2.22
CA ASN A 104 -0.68 15.26 -0.82
C ASN A 104 -1.61 14.29 -0.10
N HIS A 105 -1.12 13.66 0.97
CA HIS A 105 -2.03 13.00 1.92
C HIS A 105 -2.87 14.07 2.62
N HIS A 106 -4.18 13.86 2.66
CA HIS A 106 -5.09 14.81 3.32
C HIS A 106 -4.92 14.88 4.83
N ASP A 107 -4.12 13.97 5.41
CA ASP A 107 -3.89 13.83 6.83
C ASP A 107 -2.43 14.15 7.22
N ILE A 108 -1.59 14.58 6.27
CA ILE A 108 -0.16 14.88 6.51
C ILE A 108 0.18 16.26 5.93
N TYR A 109 0.07 17.30 6.77
CA TYR A 109 0.45 18.67 6.39
C TYR A 109 1.76 19.11 7.07
N SER A 110 2.15 18.42 8.13
CA SER A 110 3.33 18.73 8.95
C SER A 110 4.13 17.46 9.27
N ILE A 111 5.33 17.64 9.83
CA ILE A 111 6.14 16.51 10.30
C ILE A 111 5.51 15.86 11.54
N GLU A 112 4.81 16.66 12.35
CA GLU A 112 4.06 16.22 13.51
C GLU A 112 2.91 15.28 13.11
N ASP A 113 2.21 15.59 12.02
CA ASP A 113 1.15 14.71 11.49
C ASP A 113 1.70 13.36 11.03
N LEU A 114 2.84 13.38 10.33
CA LEU A 114 3.52 12.14 9.93
C LEU A 114 3.95 11.32 11.16
N CYS A 115 4.51 11.99 12.18
CA CYS A 115 4.87 11.36 13.44
C CYS A 115 3.64 10.76 14.13
N GLN A 116 2.48 11.43 14.09
CA GLN A 116 1.23 10.95 14.64
C GLN A 116 0.78 9.66 13.94
N ILE A 117 0.74 9.65 12.61
CA ILE A 117 0.37 8.44 11.85
C ILE A 117 1.33 7.28 12.14
N ILE A 118 2.64 7.53 12.18
CA ILE A 118 3.63 6.49 12.51
C ILE A 118 3.39 5.95 13.92
N THR A 119 3.07 6.83 14.87
CA THR A 119 2.78 6.46 16.26
C THR A 119 1.50 5.63 16.35
N GLU A 120 0.45 6.01 15.63
CA GLU A 120 -0.81 5.27 15.56
C GLU A 120 -0.61 3.87 14.97
N LEU A 121 0.11 3.76 13.85
CA LEU A 121 0.43 2.48 13.22
C LEU A 121 1.22 1.56 14.16
N LYS A 122 2.20 2.11 14.88
CA LYS A 122 2.98 1.35 15.87
C LYS A 122 2.20 1.03 17.15
N THR A 123 1.21 1.85 17.49
CA THR A 123 0.30 1.57 18.60
C THR A 123 -0.62 0.40 18.25
N ALA A 124 -1.13 0.38 17.00
CA ALA A 124 -1.95 -0.71 16.50
C ALA A 124 -1.15 -2.02 16.31
N ASN A 125 0.08 -1.94 15.81
CA ASN A 125 1.00 -3.07 15.71
C ASN A 125 2.43 -2.66 16.14
N PRO A 126 2.83 -2.96 17.39
CA PRO A 126 4.16 -2.62 17.90
C PRO A 126 5.33 -3.26 17.13
N GLY A 127 5.09 -4.37 16.42
CA GLY A 127 6.07 -5.04 15.58
C GLY A 127 6.18 -4.47 14.16
N ALA A 128 5.30 -3.55 13.77
CA ALA A 128 5.25 -3.02 12.42
C ALA A 128 6.52 -2.22 12.07
N ARG A 129 7.14 -2.61 10.96
CA ARG A 129 8.20 -1.81 10.33
C ARG A 129 7.53 -0.78 9.45
N ILE A 130 7.86 0.50 9.67
CA ILE A 130 7.30 1.62 8.90
C ILE A 130 8.42 2.24 8.06
N SER A 131 8.18 2.42 6.77
CA SER A 131 9.03 3.22 5.87
C SER A 131 8.28 4.45 5.38
N VAL A 132 9.03 5.49 5.02
CA VAL A 132 8.50 6.70 4.35
C VAL A 132 9.26 6.84 3.03
N LYS A 133 8.52 7.04 1.94
CA LYS A 133 9.06 7.11 0.57
C LYS A 133 8.76 8.44 -0.10
#